data_AF-A0A947Z9F6-F1
#
_entry.id   AF-A0A947Z9F6-F1
#
_cell.length_a   1.000
_cell.length_b   1.000
_cell.length_c   1.000
_cell.angle_alpha   90.00
_cell.angle_beta   90.00
_cell.angle_gamma   90.00
#
_symmetry.space_group_name_H-M   'P 1'
#
loop_
_entity.id
_entity.type
_entity.pdbx_description
1 polymer ?
#
loop_
_entity_poly.entity_id
_entity_poly.type
_entity_poly.pdbx_seq_one_letter_code
_entity_poly.pdbx_strand_id
1 'polypeptide(L)'
;MVTCEASSGRVYYVSPQGDDSGLGTEADPFLTVEHNVVYGPTACSHDYPDCVDLSGAEGNWTVDPLLLDGPAHDLHLQPGSPAIDQGIAIDGLTVDFDGALRPAGGGIDVGAFEYQP
;
A
#
# COMPACT_ATOMS: atom_id res chain seq x y z
N MET A 1 0.95 -30.71 -13.86
CA MET A 1 -0.05 -30.04 -13.00
C MET A 1 0.74 -29.40 -11.87
N VAL A 2 1.12 -28.13 -12.04
CA VAL A 2 1.84 -27.40 -11.00
C VAL A 2 0.76 -26.68 -10.20
N THR A 3 0.44 -27.20 -9.02
CA THR A 3 -0.34 -26.50 -8.02
C THR A 3 0.59 -25.50 -7.36
N CYS A 4 0.42 -24.22 -7.68
CA CYS A 4 0.96 -23.15 -6.87
C CYS A 4 0.00 -23.00 -5.68
N GLU A 5 0.44 -23.34 -4.47
CA GLU A 5 -0.27 -22.97 -3.25
C GLU A 5 -0.21 -21.44 -3.15
N ALA A 6 -1.33 -20.78 -3.40
CA ALA A 6 -1.44 -19.35 -3.16
C ALA A 6 -1.21 -19.11 -1.66
N SER A 7 -0.13 -18.42 -1.32
CA SER A 7 0.03 -17.80 0.00
C SER A 7 -1.24 -16.98 0.27
N SER A 8 -1.89 -17.25 1.41
CA SER A 8 -3.17 -16.67 1.84
C SER A 8 -3.02 -15.18 2.15
N GLY A 9 -2.82 -14.35 1.13
CA GLY A 9 -3.06 -12.92 1.23
C GLY A 9 -4.57 -12.69 1.41
N ARG A 10 -4.97 -11.93 2.43
CA ARG A 10 -6.36 -11.46 2.53
C ARG A 10 -6.58 -10.44 1.41
N VAL A 11 -7.54 -10.71 0.54
CA VAL A 11 -7.99 -9.76 -0.48
C VAL A 11 -9.07 -8.89 0.15
N TYR A 12 -8.88 -7.58 0.12
CA TYR A 12 -9.87 -6.59 0.53
C TYR A 12 -10.44 -5.85 -0.68
N TYR A 13 -11.71 -5.48 -0.61
CA TYR A 13 -12.45 -4.81 -1.67
C TYR A 13 -12.89 -3.42 -1.21
N VAL A 14 -12.93 -2.48 -2.16
CA VAL A 14 -13.35 -1.09 -1.92
C VAL A 14 -14.38 -0.69 -2.97
N SER A 15 -15.42 0.05 -2.57
CA SER A 15 -16.50 0.49 -3.45
C SER A 15 -17.03 1.86 -3.04
N PRO A 16 -17.48 2.72 -3.98
CA PRO A 16 -18.13 3.99 -3.64
C PRO A 16 -19.44 3.87 -2.84
N GLN A 17 -19.97 2.65 -2.67
CA GLN A 17 -21.11 2.34 -1.80
C GLN A 17 -20.72 1.43 -0.60
N GLY A 18 -19.42 1.29 -0.32
CA GLY A 18 -18.92 0.48 0.78
C GLY A 18 -19.17 1.08 2.16
N ASP A 19 -18.64 0.42 3.19
CA ASP A 19 -18.70 0.82 4.59
C ASP A 19 -17.37 0.51 5.28
N ASP A 20 -16.69 1.53 5.82
CA ASP A 20 -15.41 1.37 6.53
C ASP A 20 -15.53 0.68 7.89
N SER A 21 -16.75 0.50 8.40
CA SER A 21 -17.02 -0.33 9.56
C SER A 21 -17.19 -1.81 9.22
N GLY A 22 -17.23 -2.14 7.92
CA GLY A 22 -17.36 -3.50 7.39
C GLY A 22 -16.07 -4.31 7.44
N LEU A 23 -16.09 -5.50 6.84
CA LEU A 23 -14.96 -6.43 6.82
C LEU A 23 -14.05 -6.28 5.59
N GLY A 24 -14.41 -5.42 4.64
CA GLY A 24 -13.68 -5.23 3.38
C GLY A 24 -13.74 -6.44 2.45
N THR A 25 -14.80 -7.25 2.52
CA THR A 25 -14.99 -8.40 1.61
C THR A 25 -15.68 -7.97 0.31
N GLU A 26 -15.74 -8.83 -0.71
CA GLU A 26 -16.43 -8.49 -1.97
C GLU A 26 -17.91 -8.12 -1.76
N ALA A 27 -18.58 -8.75 -0.78
CA ALA A 27 -19.97 -8.48 -0.43
C ALA A 27 -20.15 -7.32 0.57
N ASP A 28 -19.06 -6.89 1.22
CA ASP A 28 -19.04 -5.85 2.25
C ASP A 28 -17.73 -5.06 2.12
N PRO A 29 -17.57 -4.30 1.00
CA PRO A 29 -16.33 -3.60 0.71
C PRO A 29 -16.16 -2.38 1.62
N PHE A 30 -14.92 -1.97 1.86
CA PHE A 30 -14.63 -0.69 2.48
C PHE A 30 -15.14 0.47 1.61
N LEU A 31 -15.43 1.60 2.23
CA LEU A 31 -15.81 2.84 1.54
C LEU A 31 -14.58 3.62 1.09
N THR A 32 -13.53 3.66 1.91
CA THR A 32 -12.34 4.50 1.70
C THR A 32 -11.08 3.69 1.40
N VAL A 33 -10.18 4.31 0.63
CA VAL A 33 -8.79 3.89 0.46
C VAL A 33 -7.91 4.95 1.08
N GLU A 34 -7.45 4.71 2.30
CA GLU A 34 -6.70 5.66 3.12
C GLU A 34 -5.34 5.10 3.58
N HIS A 35 -4.49 5.97 4.13
CA HIS A 35 -3.15 5.65 4.67
C HIS A 35 -2.14 5.10 3.65
N ASN A 36 -2.25 5.53 2.40
CA ASN A 36 -1.32 5.17 1.31
C ASN A 36 -0.37 6.34 1.00
N VAL A 37 0.83 6.00 0.52
CA VAL A 37 1.69 6.95 -0.21
C VAL A 37 1.38 6.81 -1.70
N VAL A 38 0.79 7.86 -2.27
CA VAL A 38 0.40 7.92 -3.69
C VAL A 38 1.38 8.81 -4.43
N TYR A 39 2.19 8.22 -5.29
CA TYR A 39 3.23 8.91 -6.05
C TYR A 39 3.27 8.49 -7.52
N GLY A 40 3.41 9.47 -8.41
CA GLY A 40 3.32 9.29 -9.86
C GLY A 40 2.48 10.39 -10.50
N PRO A 41 2.26 10.36 -11.83
CA PRO A 41 1.39 11.32 -12.48
C PRO A 41 -0.03 11.19 -11.91
N THR A 42 -0.46 12.21 -11.16
CA THR A 42 -1.76 12.26 -10.46
C THR A 42 -2.94 12.55 -11.39
N ALA A 43 -2.70 12.69 -12.69
CA ALA A 43 -3.78 12.80 -13.68
C ALA A 43 -4.04 11.44 -14.31
N CYS A 44 -5.29 11.00 -14.31
CA CYS A 44 -5.72 9.91 -15.18
C CYS A 44 -5.27 10.22 -16.60
N SER A 45 -4.40 9.37 -17.16
CA SER A 45 -4.05 9.45 -18.56
C SER A 45 -5.32 9.26 -19.39
N HIS A 46 -5.39 9.89 -20.57
CA HIS A 46 -6.43 9.58 -21.55
C HIS A 46 -6.42 8.08 -21.94
N ASP A 47 -5.27 7.41 -21.77
CA ASP A 47 -5.10 5.97 -22.00
C ASP A 47 -5.74 5.11 -20.90
N TYR A 48 -6.04 5.70 -19.73
CA TYR A 48 -6.67 5.05 -18.57
C TYR A 48 -7.87 5.87 -18.10
N PRO A 49 -8.98 5.89 -18.85
CA PRO A 49 -10.16 6.70 -18.52
C PRO A 49 -10.86 6.25 -17.21
N ASP A 50 -10.64 5.01 -16.77
CA ASP A 50 -11.20 4.44 -15.54
C ASP A 50 -10.22 4.51 -14.35
N CYS A 51 -9.18 5.35 -14.44
CA CYS A 51 -8.25 5.50 -13.33
C CYS A 51 -8.94 6.08 -12.08
N VAL A 52 -8.55 5.59 -10.92
CA VAL A 52 -8.98 6.12 -9.63
C VAL A 52 -7.89 7.04 -9.10
N ASP A 53 -8.17 8.34 -9.02
CA ASP A 53 -7.28 9.30 -8.37
C ASP A 53 -7.44 9.23 -6.85
N LEU A 54 -6.36 8.87 -6.17
CA LEU A 54 -6.29 8.72 -4.71
C LEU A 54 -5.60 9.90 -4.02
N SER A 55 -5.16 10.92 -4.78
CA SER A 55 -4.36 12.05 -4.31
C SER A 55 -5.10 13.02 -3.37
N GLY A 56 -6.42 12.88 -3.24
CA GLY A 56 -7.26 13.67 -2.33
C GLY A 56 -8.10 12.86 -1.36
N ALA A 57 -7.90 11.54 -1.28
CA ALA A 57 -8.59 10.72 -0.29
C ALA A 57 -8.01 10.98 1.11
N GLU A 58 -8.88 10.99 2.13
CA GLU A 58 -8.46 11.21 3.51
C GLU A 58 -7.37 10.21 3.92
N GLY A 59 -6.37 10.67 4.68
CA GLY A 59 -5.26 9.83 5.13
C GLY A 59 -4.22 9.44 4.07
N ASN A 60 -4.46 9.67 2.76
CA ASN A 60 -3.44 9.43 1.74
C ASN A 60 -2.46 10.60 1.62
N TRP A 61 -1.20 10.29 1.36
CA TRP A 61 -0.12 11.27 1.22
C TRP A 61 0.40 11.29 -0.21
N THR A 62 0.51 12.50 -0.76
CA THR A 62 1.04 12.75 -2.10
C THR A 62 2.46 13.32 -1.99
N VAL A 63 3.37 12.53 -1.46
CA VAL A 63 4.78 12.88 -1.27
C VAL A 63 5.65 11.87 -1.99
N ASP A 64 6.85 12.27 -2.40
CA ASP A 64 7.81 11.35 -3.01
C ASP A 64 8.28 10.32 -1.95
N PRO A 65 7.97 9.02 -2.10
CA PRO A 65 8.40 7.98 -1.17
C PRO A 65 9.91 7.71 -1.23
N LEU A 66 10.66 8.33 -2.15
CA LEU A 66 12.09 8.09 -2.36
C LEU A 66 12.39 6.60 -2.56
N LEU A 67 11.77 5.98 -3.58
CA LEU A 67 12.03 4.57 -3.94
C LEU A 67 13.37 4.42 -4.66
N LEU A 68 14.07 3.30 -4.48
CA LEU A 68 15.39 3.06 -5.11
C LEU A 68 15.33 3.08 -6.65
N ASP A 69 14.40 2.34 -7.27
CA ASP A 69 14.25 2.32 -8.73
C ASP A 69 12.81 2.01 -9.14
N GLY A 70 11.99 3.06 -9.27
CA GLY A 70 10.61 2.94 -9.79
C GLY A 70 10.51 2.25 -11.17
N PRO A 71 11.37 2.56 -12.16
CA PRO A 71 11.43 1.89 -13.47
C PRO A 71 11.76 0.39 -13.45
N ALA A 72 12.66 -0.05 -12.56
CA ALA A 72 12.94 -1.47 -12.37
C ALA A 72 11.95 -2.15 -11.39
N HIS A 73 10.99 -1.38 -10.88
CA HIS A 73 10.05 -1.78 -9.82
C HIS A 73 10.74 -2.23 -8.54
N ASP A 74 11.92 -1.66 -8.24
CA ASP A 74 12.50 -1.72 -6.91
C ASP A 74 11.82 -0.68 -6.03
N LEU A 75 10.87 -1.18 -5.23
CA LEU A 75 10.02 -0.38 -4.35
C LEU A 75 10.57 -0.28 -2.93
N HIS A 76 11.86 -0.60 -2.72
CA HIS A 76 12.52 -0.34 -1.43
C HIS A 76 12.71 1.15 -1.19
N LEU A 77 12.60 1.56 0.08
CA LEU A 77 12.76 2.93 0.52
C LEU A 77 14.24 3.34 0.58
N GLN A 78 14.54 4.56 0.16
CA GLN A 78 15.85 5.20 0.36
C GLN A 78 15.94 5.85 1.75
N PRO A 79 17.17 6.10 2.27
CA PRO A 79 17.37 6.84 3.50
C PRO A 79 16.67 8.22 3.45
N GLY A 80 15.88 8.53 4.48
CA GLY A 80 15.15 9.79 4.60
C GLY A 80 13.79 9.81 3.87
N SER A 81 13.31 8.67 3.39
CA SER A 81 11.96 8.53 2.86
C SER A 81 10.90 9.02 3.88
N PRO A 82 9.88 9.77 3.45
CA PRO A 82 8.77 10.16 4.32
C PRO A 82 7.85 8.98 4.68
N ALA A 83 8.03 7.81 4.06
CA ALA A 83 7.27 6.61 4.38
C ALA A 83 7.83 5.83 5.59
N ILE A 84 9.04 6.19 6.06
CA ILE A 84 9.72 5.50 7.16
C ILE A 84 9.06 5.83 8.52
N ASP A 85 8.82 4.80 9.32
CA ASP A 85 8.23 4.83 10.66
C ASP A 85 6.84 5.52 10.70
N GLN A 86 6.14 5.56 9.58
CA GLN A 86 4.85 6.27 9.41
C GLN A 86 3.63 5.35 9.27
N GLY A 87 3.85 4.05 9.15
CA GLY A 87 2.82 3.04 8.98
C GLY A 87 2.06 2.72 10.27
N ILE A 88 0.95 2.00 10.09
CA ILE A 88 0.10 1.52 11.17
C ILE A 88 0.24 0.00 11.33
N ALA A 89 0.04 -0.49 12.55
CA ALA A 89 0.01 -1.91 12.81
C ALA A 89 -1.30 -2.52 12.29
N ILE A 90 -1.18 -3.55 11.44
CA ILE A 90 -2.30 -4.35 10.95
C ILE A 90 -2.17 -5.75 11.54
N ASP A 91 -3.23 -6.23 12.19
CA ASP A 91 -3.22 -7.53 12.84
C ASP A 91 -2.97 -8.65 11.81
N GLY A 92 -2.04 -9.55 12.14
CA GLY A 92 -1.60 -10.64 11.26
C GLY A 92 -0.61 -10.25 10.15
N LEU A 93 -0.26 -8.98 9.96
CA LEU A 93 0.78 -8.54 9.03
C LEU A 93 2.10 -8.33 9.78
N THR A 94 2.86 -9.41 9.97
CA THR A 94 4.07 -9.40 10.83
C THR A 94 5.38 -9.33 10.07
N VAL A 95 5.35 -9.52 8.74
CA VAL A 95 6.53 -9.42 7.87
C VAL A 95 6.19 -8.63 6.61
N ASP A 96 7.20 -8.02 6.01
CA ASP A 96 7.12 -7.35 4.72
C ASP A 96 7.25 -8.33 3.55
N PHE A 97 7.32 -7.80 2.33
CA PHE A 97 7.40 -8.62 1.12
C PHE A 97 8.70 -9.44 1.01
N ASP A 98 9.80 -8.93 1.56
CA ASP A 98 11.11 -9.61 1.59
C ASP A 98 11.28 -10.53 2.81
N GLY A 99 10.28 -10.56 3.70
CA GLY A 99 10.27 -11.36 4.92
C GLY A 99 10.95 -10.68 6.11
N ALA A 100 11.29 -9.39 6.01
CA ALA A 100 11.74 -8.61 7.15
C ALA A 100 10.58 -8.43 8.15
N LEU A 101 10.90 -8.36 9.45
CA LEU A 101 9.89 -8.15 10.48
C LEU A 101 9.26 -6.76 10.33
N ARG A 102 7.96 -6.65 10.65
CA ARG A 102 7.28 -5.37 10.81
C ARG A 102 7.02 -5.11 12.30
N PRO A 103 7.59 -4.05 12.90
CA PRO A 103 8.58 -3.12 12.34
C PRO A 103 10.00 -3.70 12.30
N ALA A 104 10.81 -3.28 11.32
CA ALA A 104 12.25 -3.59 11.29
C ALA A 104 13.10 -2.49 11.95
N GLY A 105 12.52 -1.31 12.15
CA GLY A 105 13.15 -0.10 12.70
C GLY A 105 12.41 0.50 13.89
N GLY A 106 12.26 1.83 13.89
CA GLY A 106 11.62 2.59 14.96
C GLY A 106 10.08 2.50 14.96
N GLY A 107 9.52 2.15 13.82
CA GLY A 107 8.11 2.01 13.52
C GLY A 107 7.91 1.19 12.25
N ILE A 108 6.64 1.02 11.86
CA ILE A 108 6.27 0.30 10.63
C ILE A 108 6.39 1.29 9.48
N ASP A 109 6.85 0.84 8.32
CA ASP A 109 6.93 1.69 7.13
C ASP A 109 5.67 1.58 6.29
N VAL A 110 5.26 2.70 5.67
CA VAL A 110 4.14 2.70 4.72
C VAL A 110 4.59 2.06 3.41
N GLY A 111 3.87 1.04 2.96
CA GLY A 111 4.15 0.33 1.71
C GLY A 111 4.46 -1.14 1.94
N ALA A 112 5.00 -1.80 0.91
CA ALA A 112 5.21 -3.25 0.91
C ALA A 112 6.52 -3.72 1.58
N PHE A 113 7.50 -2.83 1.72
CA PHE A 113 8.85 -3.11 2.22
C PHE A 113 9.17 -2.24 3.44
N GLU A 114 9.90 -2.81 4.41
CA GLU A 114 10.51 -2.07 5.50
C GLU A 114 11.91 -1.59 5.10
N TYR A 115 12.26 -0.37 5.46
CA TYR A 115 13.57 0.22 5.24
C TYR A 115 14.65 -0.57 5.98
N GLN A 116 15.63 -1.05 5.22
CA GLN A 116 16.84 -1.68 5.74
C GLN A 116 18.03 -0.75 5.44
N PRO A 117 18.82 -0.35 6.46
CA PRO A 117 20.00 0.50 6.28
C PRO A 117 21.20 -0.18 5.63
#